data_AF-A0A0Q8LU12-F1
#
_entry.id   AF-A0A0Q8LU12-F1
#
_cell.length_a   1.000
_cell.length_b   1.000
_cell.length_c   1.000
_cell.angle_alpha   90.00
_cell.angle_beta   90.00
_cell.angle_gamma   90.00
#
_symmetry.space_group_name_H-M   'P 1'
#
loop_
_entity.id
_entity.type
_entity.pdbx_description
1 polymer ?
#
loop_
_entity_poly.entity_id
_entity_poly.type
_entity_poly.pdbx_seq_one_letter_code
_entity_poly.pdbx_strand_id
1 'polypeptide(L)'
;MTENTDIHRLLDEAFRGVEMTPDAQDLKEEVRTSLIARTAELEADGRTPADAARTAVAELGDVRELLDEGTDAAPSAGLSGYAALQQKHRVRPKPGFVVRVVVWSAVAVIGITLGILSAVGVLPIIIWGQVALFGFASTAIGLLVGDSLSQETTTNHPMPSGRAGAYALATFLGAYGIGFGALVAFGTMPVWGIVFAALGVITSIILFAFLGATQTNRHKAWTRRALADEPANRFEREPETAARFGIYSAAIWIVTFCVIAVLVFTVGWWWAPVAFAAGFALMMLVLARMLFAPDKKS
;
A
#
# COMPACT_ATOMS: atom_id res chain seq x y z
N MET A 1 -43.12 -30.81 6.05
CA MET A 1 -43.17 -29.34 6.24
C MET A 1 -43.23 -28.97 7.73
N THR A 2 -42.52 -29.75 8.57
CA THR A 2 -42.48 -29.63 10.04
C THR A 2 -41.06 -29.31 10.54
N GLU A 3 -40.08 -29.37 9.63
CA GLU A 3 -38.63 -29.28 9.86
C GLU A 3 -38.18 -27.95 10.48
N ASN A 4 -38.80 -26.84 10.08
CA ASN A 4 -38.30 -25.50 10.41
C ASN A 4 -38.79 -24.99 11.78
N THR A 5 -39.92 -25.52 12.28
CA THR A 5 -40.57 -25.00 13.50
C THR A 5 -39.86 -25.47 14.77
N ASP A 6 -39.34 -26.70 14.78
CA ASP A 6 -38.64 -27.23 15.95
C ASP A 6 -37.25 -26.60 16.14
N ILE A 7 -36.53 -26.32 15.05
CA ILE A 7 -35.23 -25.63 15.10
C ILE A 7 -35.39 -24.21 15.66
N HIS A 8 -36.39 -23.45 15.19
CA HIS A 8 -36.63 -22.10 15.69
C HIS A 8 -36.98 -22.09 17.18
N ARG A 9 -37.84 -23.02 17.62
CA ARG A 9 -38.23 -23.13 19.03
C ARG A 9 -37.04 -23.51 19.93
N LEU A 10 -36.19 -24.43 19.48
CA LEU A 10 -35.01 -24.86 20.24
C LEU A 10 -33.91 -23.79 20.27
N LEU A 11 -33.74 -23.03 19.18
CA LEU A 11 -32.82 -21.91 19.11
C LEU A 11 -33.28 -20.74 20.01
N ASP A 12 -34.57 -20.43 20.03
CA ASP A 12 -35.12 -19.40 20.92
C ASP A 12 -35.02 -19.79 22.40
N GLU A 13 -35.10 -21.07 22.71
CA GLU A 13 -34.85 -21.59 24.06
C GLU A 13 -33.38 -21.46 24.46
N ALA A 14 -32.45 -21.78 23.55
CA ALA A 14 -31.02 -21.70 23.80
C ALA A 14 -30.53 -20.26 24.05
N PHE A 15 -31.15 -19.28 23.41
CA PHE A 15 -30.84 -17.85 23.60
C PHE A 15 -31.70 -17.17 24.69
N ARG A 16 -32.45 -17.93 25.49
CA ARG A 16 -33.31 -17.37 26.54
C ARG A 16 -32.46 -16.73 27.65
N GLY A 17 -32.65 -15.43 27.85
CA GLY A 17 -31.94 -14.65 28.88
C GLY A 17 -30.59 -14.09 28.43
N VAL A 18 -30.24 -14.19 27.15
CA VAL A 18 -29.10 -13.48 26.55
C VAL A 18 -29.54 -12.07 26.15
N GLU A 19 -28.74 -11.05 26.48
CA GLU A 19 -28.98 -9.68 26.00
C GLU A 19 -28.77 -9.62 24.49
N MET A 20 -29.79 -9.16 23.75
CA MET A 20 -29.78 -9.20 22.29
C MET A 20 -29.04 -7.98 21.71
N THR A 21 -27.72 -8.04 21.73
CA THR A 21 -26.81 -7.11 21.05
C THR A 21 -26.70 -7.43 19.54
N PRO A 22 -26.17 -6.52 18.70
CA PRO A 22 -25.94 -6.81 17.29
C PRO A 22 -25.09 -8.07 17.06
N ASP A 23 -24.05 -8.28 17.87
CA ASP A 23 -23.18 -9.44 17.78
C ASP A 23 -23.90 -10.74 18.19
N ALA A 24 -24.78 -10.69 19.21
CA ALA A 24 -25.62 -11.82 19.60
C ALA A 24 -26.66 -12.17 18.53
N GLN A 25 -27.14 -11.17 17.78
CA GLN A 25 -28.06 -11.38 16.67
C GLN A 25 -27.37 -12.03 15.47
N ASP A 26 -26.16 -11.60 15.13
CA ASP A 26 -25.38 -12.19 14.04
C ASP A 26 -24.98 -13.64 14.37
N LEU A 27 -24.54 -13.91 15.61
CA LEU A 27 -24.24 -15.28 16.06
C LEU A 27 -25.47 -16.18 15.99
N LYS A 28 -26.66 -15.66 16.32
CA LYS A 28 -27.91 -16.42 16.23
C LYS A 28 -28.21 -16.86 14.80
N GLU A 29 -27.99 -16.01 13.80
CA GLU A 29 -28.21 -16.36 12.39
C GLU A 29 -27.13 -17.31 11.84
N GLU A 30 -25.88 -17.18 12.30
CA GLU A 30 -24.80 -18.11 11.94
C GLU A 30 -25.06 -19.52 12.50
N VAL A 31 -25.37 -19.62 13.80
CA VAL A 31 -25.70 -20.89 14.46
C VAL A 31 -26.94 -21.51 13.84
N ARG A 32 -27.95 -20.72 13.45
CA ARG A 32 -29.13 -21.20 12.74
C ARG A 32 -28.75 -21.91 11.44
N THR A 33 -27.90 -21.27 10.64
CA THR A 33 -27.47 -21.80 9.34
C THR A 33 -26.68 -23.11 9.53
N SER A 34 -25.80 -23.13 10.52
CA SER A 34 -25.02 -24.33 10.88
C SER A 34 -25.90 -25.48 11.38
N LEU A 35 -26.88 -25.21 12.26
CA LEU A 35 -27.81 -26.22 12.78
C LEU A 35 -28.69 -26.82 11.68
N ILE A 36 -29.14 -26.04 10.71
CA ILE A 36 -29.92 -26.54 9.56
C ILE A 36 -29.06 -27.53 8.74
N ALA A 37 -27.81 -27.16 8.45
CA ALA A 37 -26.89 -28.02 7.72
C ALA A 37 -26.61 -29.33 8.50
N ARG A 38 -26.33 -29.22 9.80
CA ARG A 38 -26.03 -30.37 10.66
C ARG A 38 -27.22 -31.30 10.85
N THR A 39 -28.42 -30.75 10.95
CA THR A 39 -29.67 -31.54 11.04
C THR A 39 -29.89 -32.34 9.75
N ALA A 40 -29.67 -31.72 8.59
CA ALA A 40 -29.79 -32.40 7.29
C ALA A 40 -28.78 -33.55 7.13
N GLU A 41 -27.56 -33.41 7.65
CA GLU A 41 -26.57 -34.50 7.69
C GLU A 41 -27.05 -35.68 8.56
N LEU A 42 -27.57 -35.41 9.76
CA LEU A 42 -28.07 -36.44 10.67
C LEU A 42 -29.32 -37.15 10.14
N GLU A 43 -30.16 -36.45 9.37
CA GLU A 43 -31.28 -37.05 8.65
C GLU A 43 -30.81 -37.94 7.50
N ALA A 44 -29.77 -37.53 6.77
CA ALA A 44 -29.15 -38.35 5.72
C ALA A 44 -28.54 -39.63 6.29
N ASP A 45 -28.05 -39.59 7.53
CA ASP A 45 -27.58 -40.75 8.29
C ASP A 45 -28.73 -41.61 8.89
N GLY A 46 -29.98 -41.32 8.53
CA GLY A 46 -31.16 -42.13 8.83
C GLY A 46 -31.84 -41.82 10.16
N ARG A 47 -31.53 -40.70 10.81
CA ARG A 47 -32.25 -40.28 12.02
C ARG A 47 -33.58 -39.63 11.68
N THR A 48 -34.52 -39.69 12.64
CA THR A 48 -35.78 -38.97 12.49
C THR A 48 -35.53 -37.46 12.61
N PRO A 49 -36.30 -36.60 11.92
CA PRO A 49 -36.09 -35.15 11.95
C PRO A 49 -36.09 -34.55 13.36
N ALA A 50 -36.96 -35.05 14.25
CA ALA A 50 -37.03 -34.59 15.63
C ALA A 50 -35.80 -35.02 16.46
N ASP A 51 -35.23 -36.19 16.19
CA ASP A 51 -34.02 -36.67 16.87
C ASP A 51 -32.75 -36.00 16.31
N ALA A 52 -32.71 -35.75 15.00
CA ALA A 52 -31.65 -35.01 14.35
C ALA A 52 -31.54 -33.58 14.90
N ALA A 53 -32.66 -32.84 14.97
CA ALA A 53 -32.69 -31.48 15.51
C ALA A 53 -32.29 -31.43 17.00
N ARG A 54 -32.77 -32.37 17.82
CA ARG A 54 -32.37 -32.46 19.23
C ARG A 54 -30.90 -32.78 19.42
N THR A 55 -30.36 -33.66 18.58
CA THR A 55 -28.94 -34.02 18.66
C THR A 55 -28.05 -32.87 18.19
N ALA A 56 -28.41 -32.21 17.09
CA ALA A 56 -27.66 -31.04 16.60
C ALA A 56 -27.61 -29.91 17.64
N VAL A 57 -28.71 -29.65 18.36
CA VAL A 57 -28.74 -28.66 19.44
C VAL A 57 -27.97 -29.13 20.68
N ALA A 58 -27.97 -30.42 21.00
CA ALA A 58 -27.16 -30.96 22.10
C ALA A 58 -25.65 -30.93 21.78
N GLU A 59 -25.26 -31.08 20.51
CA GLU A 59 -23.88 -30.94 20.04
C GLU A 59 -23.37 -29.49 20.13
N LEU A 60 -24.26 -28.49 20.14
CA LEU A 60 -23.91 -27.07 20.23
C LEU A 60 -23.32 -26.67 21.60
N GLY A 61 -23.64 -27.38 22.69
CA GLY A 61 -23.15 -27.04 24.03
C GLY A 61 -23.83 -25.82 24.65
N ASP A 62 -23.18 -25.18 25.65
CA ASP A 62 -23.70 -23.98 26.30
C ASP A 62 -23.44 -22.74 25.42
N VAL A 63 -24.51 -22.14 24.87
CA VAL A 63 -24.43 -20.95 24.01
C VAL A 63 -23.82 -19.75 24.75
N ARG A 64 -23.89 -19.71 26.08
CA ARG A 64 -23.26 -18.66 26.88
C ARG A 64 -21.74 -18.80 26.88
N GLU A 65 -21.25 -20.03 26.90
CA GLU A 65 -19.83 -20.31 26.72
C GLU A 65 -19.37 -19.91 25.31
N LEU A 66 -20.19 -20.11 24.28
CA LEU A 66 -19.88 -19.64 22.91
C LEU A 66 -19.94 -18.12 22.74
N LEU A 67 -20.73 -17.40 23.55
CA LEU A 67 -20.73 -15.93 23.56
C LEU A 67 -19.53 -15.38 24.33
N ASP A 68 -19.13 -16.04 25.41
CA ASP A 68 -17.90 -15.70 26.15
C ASP A 68 -16.65 -16.06 25.34
N GLU A 69 -16.63 -17.23 24.69
CA GLU A 69 -15.59 -17.67 23.74
C GLU A 69 -15.64 -16.92 22.42
N GLY A 70 -16.79 -16.39 21.99
CA GLY A 70 -16.90 -15.49 20.82
C GLY A 70 -16.15 -14.18 21.02
N THR A 71 -15.79 -13.85 22.27
CA THR A 71 -14.84 -12.78 22.60
C THR A 71 -13.38 -13.19 22.34
N ASP A 72 -13.08 -14.50 22.33
CA ASP A 72 -11.72 -15.08 22.27
C ASP A 72 -11.47 -16.00 21.04
N ALA A 73 -12.48 -16.33 20.24
CA ALA A 73 -12.37 -17.14 19.03
C ALA A 73 -12.01 -16.25 17.83
N ALA A 74 -10.71 -15.97 17.72
CA ALA A 74 -10.08 -15.08 16.74
C ALA A 74 -10.59 -15.25 15.29
N PRO A 75 -11.38 -14.29 14.77
CA PRO A 75 -11.66 -14.20 13.35
C PRO A 75 -10.52 -13.44 12.70
N SER A 76 -9.51 -14.13 12.16
CA SER A 76 -8.50 -13.52 11.26
C SER A 76 -8.06 -12.09 11.68
N ALA A 77 -7.70 -11.94 12.96
CA ALA A 77 -7.74 -10.66 13.70
C ALA A 77 -6.85 -9.55 13.11
N GLY A 78 -5.88 -9.89 12.27
CA GLY A 78 -4.97 -8.91 11.66
C GLY A 78 -5.61 -7.99 10.63
N LEU A 79 -6.50 -8.51 9.77
CA LEU A 79 -7.09 -7.73 8.67
C LEU A 79 -8.37 -6.99 9.10
N SER A 80 -9.17 -7.61 9.97
CA SER A 80 -10.37 -6.98 10.56
C SER A 80 -10.00 -5.90 11.58
N GLY A 81 -8.98 -6.13 12.41
CA GLY A 81 -8.51 -5.19 13.43
C GLY A 81 -7.85 -3.93 12.86
N TYR A 82 -6.88 -4.08 11.94
CA TYR A 82 -6.21 -2.91 11.34
C TYR A 82 -7.18 -2.05 10.53
N ALA A 83 -8.03 -2.67 9.72
CA ALA A 83 -9.02 -1.94 8.92
C ALA A 83 -10.03 -1.20 9.81
N ALA A 84 -10.51 -1.83 10.88
CA ALA A 84 -11.40 -1.19 11.86
C ALA A 84 -10.70 -0.02 12.59
N LEU A 85 -9.46 -0.19 13.03
CA LEU A 85 -8.65 0.88 13.63
C LEU A 85 -8.41 2.03 12.65
N GLN A 86 -8.14 1.72 11.38
CA GLN A 86 -7.96 2.72 10.33
C GLN A 86 -9.24 3.51 10.06
N GLN A 87 -10.41 2.85 10.08
CA GLN A 87 -11.70 3.52 9.97
C GLN A 87 -11.98 4.43 11.17
N LYS A 88 -11.70 3.96 12.39
CA LYS A 88 -11.86 4.73 13.64
C LYS A 88 -10.99 5.98 13.67
N HIS A 89 -9.75 5.88 13.19
CA HIS A 89 -8.79 7.00 13.16
C HIS A 89 -8.75 7.74 11.83
N ARG A 90 -9.72 7.51 10.94
CA ARG A 90 -9.72 8.06 9.58
C ARG A 90 -9.72 9.59 9.62
N VAL A 91 -8.67 10.18 9.03
CA VAL A 91 -8.58 11.62 8.82
C VAL A 91 -8.99 11.96 7.40
N ARG A 92 -9.98 12.86 7.26
CA ARG A 92 -10.37 13.37 5.94
C ARG A 92 -9.40 14.48 5.50
N PRO A 93 -8.90 14.46 4.24
CA PRO A 93 -8.11 15.55 3.71
C PRO A 93 -8.89 16.86 3.74
N LYS A 94 -8.19 17.98 3.93
CA LYS A 94 -8.82 19.31 3.89
C LYS A 94 -9.30 19.58 2.45
N PRO A 95 -10.50 20.14 2.24
CA PRO A 95 -11.01 20.39 0.88
C PRO A 95 -10.08 21.32 0.08
N GLY A 96 -9.50 22.33 0.73
CA GLY A 96 -8.51 23.21 0.10
C GLY A 96 -7.25 22.48 -0.38
N PHE A 97 -6.81 21.43 0.33
CA PHE A 97 -5.69 20.60 -0.14
C PHE A 97 -6.05 19.86 -1.43
N VAL A 98 -7.23 19.26 -1.49
CA VAL A 98 -7.70 18.53 -2.69
C VAL A 98 -7.75 19.46 -3.90
N VAL A 99 -8.30 20.67 -3.74
CA VAL A 99 -8.34 21.66 -4.82
C VAL A 99 -6.93 22.04 -5.28
N ARG A 100 -6.01 22.33 -4.36
CA ARG A 100 -4.62 22.67 -4.71
C ARG A 100 -3.92 21.53 -5.44
N VAL A 101 -4.06 20.29 -4.99
CA VAL A 101 -3.47 19.12 -5.67
C VAL A 101 -3.99 19.01 -7.10
N VAL A 102 -5.31 19.12 -7.31
CA VAL A 102 -5.90 19.06 -8.65
C VAL A 102 -5.35 20.18 -9.54
N VAL A 103 -5.30 21.41 -9.03
CA VAL A 103 -4.77 22.56 -9.78
C VAL A 103 -3.30 22.37 -10.12
N TRP A 104 -2.46 21.97 -9.17
CA TRP A 104 -1.04 21.73 -9.41
C TRP A 104 -0.79 20.56 -10.37
N SER A 105 -1.55 19.47 -10.25
CA SER A 105 -1.48 18.37 -11.22
C SER A 105 -1.83 18.83 -12.63
N ALA A 106 -2.90 19.62 -12.79
CA ALA A 106 -3.29 20.15 -14.09
C ALA A 106 -2.22 21.08 -14.68
N VAL A 107 -1.69 22.01 -13.86
CA VAL A 107 -0.61 22.93 -14.29
C VAL A 107 0.66 22.15 -14.66
N ALA A 108 1.03 21.12 -13.91
CA ALA A 108 2.17 20.27 -14.21
C ALA A 108 2.00 19.56 -15.56
N VAL A 109 0.85 18.91 -15.78
CA VAL A 109 0.55 18.21 -17.04
C VAL A 109 0.55 19.16 -18.23
N ILE A 110 -0.11 20.33 -18.11
CA ILE A 110 -0.16 21.32 -19.18
C ILE A 110 1.25 21.84 -19.49
N GLY A 111 2.02 22.23 -18.47
CA GLY A 111 3.37 22.76 -18.65
C GLY A 111 4.33 21.74 -19.27
N ILE A 112 4.29 20.47 -18.82
CA ILE A 112 5.08 19.38 -19.42
C ILE A 112 4.67 19.15 -20.88
N THR A 113 3.37 19.03 -21.13
CA THR A 113 2.85 18.73 -22.47
C THR A 113 3.22 19.82 -23.47
N LEU A 114 2.97 21.09 -23.12
CA LEU A 114 3.33 22.22 -23.97
C LEU A 114 4.85 22.36 -24.11
N GLY A 115 5.61 22.10 -23.04
CA GLY A 115 7.07 22.11 -23.06
C GLY A 115 7.64 21.07 -24.03
N ILE A 116 7.13 19.83 -23.99
CA ILE A 116 7.56 18.75 -24.88
C ILE A 116 7.12 19.03 -26.32
N LEU A 117 5.86 19.42 -26.56
CA LEU A 117 5.38 19.74 -27.90
C LEU A 117 6.21 20.87 -28.53
N SER A 118 6.59 21.87 -27.74
CA SER A 118 7.49 22.92 -28.20
C SER A 118 8.90 22.42 -28.45
N ALA A 119 9.45 21.58 -27.55
CA ALA A 119 10.79 21.03 -27.70
C ALA A 119 10.94 20.16 -28.96
N VAL A 120 9.88 19.44 -29.35
CA VAL A 120 9.86 18.62 -30.58
C VAL A 120 9.58 19.47 -31.84
N GLY A 121 9.33 20.78 -31.69
CA GLY A 121 9.09 21.69 -32.80
C GLY A 121 7.65 21.74 -33.31
N VAL A 122 6.69 21.15 -32.58
CA VAL A 122 5.26 21.22 -32.91
C VAL A 122 4.69 22.61 -32.64
N LEU A 123 5.15 23.26 -31.55
CA LEU A 123 4.77 24.62 -31.18
C LEU A 123 5.95 25.58 -31.37
N PRO A 124 5.79 26.71 -32.08
CA PRO A 124 6.88 27.65 -32.35
C PRO A 124 7.15 28.58 -31.15
N ILE A 125 7.45 28.02 -29.98
CA ILE A 125 7.76 28.80 -28.78
C ILE A 125 9.28 28.95 -28.68
N ILE A 126 9.73 30.19 -28.49
CA ILE A 126 11.14 30.51 -28.28
C ILE A 126 11.70 29.78 -27.05
N ILE A 127 13.02 29.56 -27.01
CA ILE A 127 13.69 28.78 -25.96
C ILE A 127 13.34 29.25 -24.54
N TRP A 128 13.26 30.56 -24.30
CA TRP A 128 12.90 31.11 -22.99
C TRP A 128 11.47 30.78 -22.57
N GLY A 129 10.56 30.68 -23.53
CA GLY A 129 9.20 30.21 -23.27
C GLY A 129 9.17 28.72 -22.92
N GLN A 130 10.01 27.90 -23.57
CA GLN A 130 10.15 26.48 -23.22
C GLN A 130 10.71 26.29 -21.80
N VAL A 131 11.77 27.04 -21.47
CA VAL A 131 12.36 27.07 -20.13
C VAL A 131 11.32 27.49 -19.09
N ALA A 132 10.53 28.53 -19.38
CA ALA A 132 9.44 28.97 -18.50
C ALA A 132 8.37 27.88 -18.30
N LEU A 133 7.95 27.19 -19.36
CA LEU A 133 6.97 26.09 -19.28
C LEU A 133 7.44 24.95 -18.38
N PHE A 134 8.69 24.50 -18.57
CA PHE A 134 9.28 23.50 -17.67
C PHE A 134 9.46 24.02 -16.25
N GLY A 135 9.75 25.32 -16.08
CA GLY A 135 9.81 25.98 -14.77
C GLY A 135 8.47 25.94 -14.05
N PHE A 136 7.39 26.38 -14.72
CA PHE A 136 6.02 26.33 -14.19
C PHE A 136 5.59 24.91 -13.83
N ALA A 137 5.85 23.94 -14.72
CA ALA A 137 5.56 22.54 -14.45
C ALA A 137 6.31 22.02 -13.22
N SER A 138 7.61 22.30 -13.14
CA SER A 138 8.45 21.87 -12.02
C SER A 138 8.02 22.52 -10.71
N THR A 139 7.63 23.79 -10.74
CA THR A 139 7.09 24.49 -9.56
C THR A 139 5.80 23.83 -9.09
N ALA A 140 4.89 23.49 -10.01
CA ALA A 140 3.66 22.80 -9.67
C ALA A 140 3.92 21.42 -9.04
N ILE A 141 4.86 20.63 -9.57
CA ILE A 141 5.25 19.33 -8.98
C ILE A 141 5.87 19.53 -7.59
N GLY A 142 6.76 20.52 -7.43
CA GLY A 142 7.34 20.86 -6.13
C GLY A 142 6.28 21.23 -5.09
N LEU A 143 5.35 22.11 -5.45
CA LEU A 143 4.25 22.52 -4.59
C LEU A 143 3.33 21.35 -4.25
N LEU A 144 3.05 20.46 -5.21
CA LEU A 144 2.27 19.25 -4.99
C LEU A 144 2.91 18.33 -3.95
N VAL A 145 4.23 18.14 -4.01
CA VAL A 145 4.96 17.35 -3.00
C VAL A 145 4.94 18.06 -1.63
N GLY A 146 5.22 19.35 -1.58
CA GLY A 146 5.21 20.13 -0.33
C GLY A 146 3.84 20.11 0.36
N ASP A 147 2.78 20.36 -0.40
CA ASP A 147 1.40 20.31 0.09
C ASP A 147 1.06 18.91 0.61
N SER A 148 1.41 17.87 -0.14
CA SER A 148 1.13 16.47 0.23
C SER A 148 1.83 16.08 1.54
N LEU A 149 3.06 16.54 1.75
CA LEU A 149 3.81 16.25 2.97
C LEU A 149 3.33 17.05 4.18
N SER A 150 2.83 18.26 3.95
CA SER A 150 2.25 19.11 5.01
C SER A 150 0.83 18.67 5.43
N GLN A 151 0.17 17.85 4.61
CA GLN A 151 -1.16 17.35 4.88
C GLN A 151 -1.11 16.21 5.90
N GLU A 152 -1.96 16.33 6.94
CA GLU A 152 -2.16 15.26 7.88
C GLU A 152 -2.89 14.09 7.21
N THR A 153 -2.41 12.87 7.48
CA THR A 153 -3.01 11.63 6.97
C THR A 153 -3.50 10.77 8.13
N THR A 154 -4.26 9.73 7.83
CA THR A 154 -4.75 8.77 8.83
C THR A 154 -3.60 8.16 9.63
N THR A 155 -2.47 7.86 8.99
CA THR A 155 -1.36 7.12 9.61
C THR A 155 -0.20 8.00 10.10
N ASN A 156 -0.07 9.23 9.57
CA ASN A 156 1.08 10.11 9.82
C ASN A 156 0.68 11.51 10.30
N HIS A 157 1.50 12.07 11.18
CA HIS A 157 1.46 13.50 11.51
C HIS A 157 1.94 14.36 10.33
N PRO A 158 1.44 15.60 10.19
CA PRO A 158 1.87 16.52 9.13
C PRO A 158 3.35 16.84 9.28
N MET A 159 4.07 16.96 8.16
CA MET A 159 5.47 17.36 8.19
C MET A 159 5.59 18.85 8.61
N PRO A 160 6.59 19.23 9.42
CA PRO A 160 6.91 20.63 9.66
C PRO A 160 7.12 21.38 8.35
N SER A 161 6.57 22.60 8.25
CA SER A 161 6.53 23.39 7.02
C SER A 161 7.91 23.61 6.39
N GLY A 162 8.94 23.87 7.20
CA GLY A 162 10.31 24.04 6.72
C GLY A 162 10.86 22.79 6.01
N ARG A 163 10.60 21.60 6.54
CA ARG A 163 11.03 20.34 5.91
C ARG A 163 10.18 20.00 4.69
N ALA A 164 8.87 20.23 4.75
CA ALA A 164 7.99 20.04 3.60
C ALA A 164 8.41 20.94 2.42
N GLY A 165 8.75 22.20 2.72
CA GLY A 165 9.31 23.15 1.76
C GLY A 165 10.66 22.69 1.19
N ALA A 166 11.53 22.09 2.00
CA ALA A 166 12.79 21.54 1.51
C ALA A 166 12.59 20.36 0.54
N TYR A 167 11.62 19.47 0.82
CA TYR A 167 11.23 18.40 -0.11
C TYR A 167 10.60 18.95 -1.40
N ALA A 168 9.78 19.99 -1.30
CA ALA A 168 9.22 20.70 -2.45
C ALA A 168 10.33 21.29 -3.33
N LEU A 169 11.32 21.96 -2.71
CA LEU A 169 12.48 22.52 -3.40
C LEU A 169 13.33 21.43 -4.07
N ALA A 170 13.62 20.33 -3.36
CA ALA A 170 14.36 19.21 -3.93
C ALA A 170 13.65 18.64 -5.16
N THR A 171 12.32 18.49 -5.07
CA THR A 171 11.49 18.01 -6.18
C THR A 171 11.51 18.99 -7.35
N PHE A 172 11.35 20.28 -7.10
CA PHE A 172 11.42 21.34 -8.10
C PHE A 172 12.76 21.30 -8.85
N LEU A 173 13.88 21.27 -8.13
CA LEU A 173 15.22 21.26 -8.72
C LEU A 173 15.46 20.01 -9.58
N GLY A 174 14.99 18.85 -9.12
CA GLY A 174 15.10 17.60 -9.86
C GLY A 174 14.27 17.63 -11.14
N ALA A 175 12.99 17.99 -11.04
CA ALA A 175 12.09 18.09 -12.18
C ALA A 175 12.57 19.13 -13.20
N TYR A 176 13.05 20.28 -12.72
CA TYR A 176 13.53 21.35 -13.58
C TYR A 176 14.85 21.01 -14.25
N GLY A 177 15.76 20.35 -13.53
CA GLY A 177 16.99 19.80 -14.10
C GLY A 177 16.71 18.78 -15.20
N ILE A 178 15.73 17.88 -15.00
CA ILE A 178 15.26 16.96 -16.03
C ILE A 178 14.68 17.73 -17.23
N GLY A 179 13.92 18.80 -17.00
CA GLY A 179 13.41 19.68 -18.05
C GLY A 179 14.53 20.28 -18.92
N PHE A 180 15.60 20.79 -18.30
CA PHE A 180 16.80 21.23 -19.04
C PHE A 180 17.45 20.09 -19.83
N GLY A 181 17.55 18.89 -19.22
CA GLY A 181 18.06 17.70 -19.90
C GLY A 181 17.23 17.35 -21.13
N ALA A 182 15.90 17.46 -21.05
CA ALA A 182 14.99 17.22 -22.17
C ALA A 182 15.22 18.26 -23.29
N LEU A 183 15.35 19.54 -22.98
CA LEU A 183 15.62 20.58 -23.98
C LEU A 183 16.94 20.35 -24.73
N VAL A 184 17.99 19.91 -24.03
CA VAL A 184 19.26 19.53 -24.66
C VAL A 184 19.10 18.28 -25.51
N ALA A 185 18.38 17.27 -25.02
CA ALA A 185 18.15 16.01 -25.73
C ALA A 185 17.34 16.19 -27.02
N PHE A 186 16.38 17.10 -27.05
CA PHE A 186 15.61 17.46 -28.25
C PHE A 186 16.32 18.47 -29.15
N GLY A 187 17.52 18.93 -28.78
CA GLY A 187 18.31 19.85 -29.60
C GLY A 187 17.80 21.29 -29.58
N THR A 188 16.86 21.65 -28.71
CA THR A 188 16.37 23.02 -28.59
C THR A 188 17.28 23.90 -27.74
N MET A 189 18.08 23.29 -26.87
CA MET A 189 19.10 23.97 -26.08
C MET A 189 20.51 23.48 -26.48
N PRO A 190 21.52 24.38 -26.53
CA PRO A 190 22.89 23.97 -26.78
C PRO A 190 23.41 22.99 -25.71
N VAL A 191 24.38 22.16 -26.08
CA VAL A 191 24.94 21.10 -25.22
C VAL A 191 25.43 21.62 -23.86
N TRP A 192 25.96 22.86 -23.79
CA TRP A 192 26.41 23.45 -22.52
C TRP A 192 25.27 23.59 -21.48
N GLY A 193 24.01 23.62 -21.91
CA GLY A 193 22.84 23.61 -21.03
C GLY A 193 22.74 22.38 -20.13
N ILE A 194 23.46 21.29 -20.46
CA ILE A 194 23.56 20.10 -19.61
C ILE A 194 24.10 20.40 -18.21
N VAL A 195 24.87 21.49 -18.06
CA VAL A 195 25.37 21.94 -16.75
C VAL A 195 24.21 22.28 -15.81
N PHE A 196 23.17 22.96 -16.29
CA PHE A 196 21.99 23.26 -15.48
C PHE A 196 21.19 22.01 -15.13
N ALA A 197 21.07 21.08 -16.08
CA ALA A 197 20.44 19.79 -15.84
C ALA A 197 21.16 19.02 -14.73
N ALA A 198 22.49 18.90 -14.84
CA ALA A 198 23.33 18.23 -13.86
C ALA A 198 23.25 18.89 -12.48
N LEU A 199 23.37 20.23 -12.40
CA LEU A 199 23.26 20.96 -11.14
C LEU A 199 21.90 20.74 -10.48
N GLY A 200 20.80 20.86 -11.22
CA GLY A 200 19.45 20.64 -10.68
C GLY A 200 19.25 19.22 -10.14
N VAL A 201 19.65 18.21 -10.91
CA VAL A 201 19.51 16.79 -10.51
C VAL A 201 20.42 16.43 -9.34
N ILE A 202 21.70 16.83 -9.39
CA ILE A 202 22.66 16.53 -8.31
C ILE A 202 22.24 17.21 -7.01
N THR A 203 21.86 18.49 -7.06
CA THR A 203 21.37 19.20 -5.86
C THR A 203 20.09 18.56 -5.32
N SER A 204 19.18 18.13 -6.19
CA SER A 204 17.98 17.38 -5.80
C SER A 204 18.33 16.10 -5.05
N ILE A 205 19.24 15.28 -5.60
CA ILE A 205 19.69 14.02 -4.98
C ILE A 205 20.31 14.27 -3.60
N ILE A 206 21.21 15.26 -3.49
CA ILE A 206 21.85 15.62 -2.22
C ILE A 206 20.80 16.03 -1.18
N LEU A 207 19.84 16.88 -1.57
CA LEU A 207 18.77 17.33 -0.68
C LEU A 207 17.87 16.16 -0.24
N PHE A 208 17.45 15.30 -1.16
CA PHE A 208 16.65 14.12 -0.82
C PHE A 208 17.40 13.16 0.12
N ALA A 209 18.69 12.91 -0.15
CA ALA A 209 19.51 12.07 0.71
C ALA A 209 19.64 12.66 2.12
N PHE A 210 19.93 13.96 2.23
CA PHE A 210 20.02 14.66 3.51
C PHE A 210 18.69 14.67 4.27
N LEU A 211 17.57 14.96 3.59
CA LEU A 211 16.25 15.02 4.18
C LEU A 211 15.72 13.64 4.60
N GLY A 212 16.06 12.59 3.83
CA GLY A 212 15.74 11.20 4.15
C GLY A 212 16.55 10.71 5.35
N ALA A 213 17.86 10.94 5.36
CA ALA A 213 18.75 10.53 6.45
C ALA A 213 18.40 11.20 7.79
N THR A 214 17.89 12.43 7.76
CA THR A 214 17.49 13.18 8.95
C THR A 214 16.00 13.08 9.28
N GLN A 215 15.27 12.16 8.62
CA GLN A 215 13.84 12.01 8.84
C GLN A 215 13.56 11.22 10.14
N THR A 216 12.75 11.81 11.01
CA THR A 216 12.25 11.13 12.21
C THR A 216 10.93 10.41 11.91
N ASN A 217 10.63 9.40 12.73
CA ASN A 217 9.37 8.67 12.63
C ASN A 217 8.18 9.60 12.93
N ARG A 218 7.25 9.70 11.98
CA ARG A 218 6.06 10.57 12.05
C ARG A 218 4.76 9.79 12.24
N HIS A 219 4.84 8.46 12.35
CA HIS A 219 3.67 7.62 12.48
C HIS A 219 2.94 7.93 13.79
N LYS A 220 1.61 8.01 13.69
CA LYS A 220 0.76 8.23 14.86
C LYS A 220 0.91 7.07 15.85
N ALA A 221 0.65 7.34 17.13
CA ALA A 221 0.78 6.35 18.19
C ALA A 221 -0.05 5.08 17.93
N TRP A 222 -1.28 5.23 17.43
CA TRP A 222 -2.13 4.09 17.08
C TRP A 222 -1.51 3.24 15.96
N THR A 223 -0.95 3.86 14.91
CA THR A 223 -0.28 3.16 13.80
C THR A 223 0.92 2.37 14.30
N ARG A 224 1.70 2.94 15.23
CA ARG A 224 2.86 2.27 15.81
C ARG A 224 2.47 1.09 16.70
N ARG A 225 1.37 1.20 17.44
CA ARG A 225 0.82 0.09 18.24
C ARG A 225 0.29 -1.02 17.33
N ALA A 226 -0.53 -0.66 16.34
CA ALA A 226 -1.07 -1.62 15.39
C ALA A 226 0.02 -2.39 14.65
N LEU A 227 1.14 -1.75 14.30
CA LEU A 227 2.30 -2.42 13.71
C LEU A 227 3.06 -3.31 14.72
N ALA A 228 3.10 -2.93 16.00
CA ALA A 228 3.72 -3.76 17.05
C ALA A 228 2.87 -4.99 17.39
N ASP A 229 1.56 -4.89 17.20
CA ASP A 229 0.61 -5.98 17.39
C ASP A 229 0.51 -6.91 16.16
N GLU A 230 1.12 -6.54 15.01
CA GLU A 230 1.24 -7.46 13.88
C GLU A 230 2.17 -8.62 14.26
N PRO A 231 1.76 -9.88 13.99
CA PRO A 231 2.61 -11.02 14.28
C PRO A 231 3.91 -10.90 13.49
N ALA A 232 5.04 -10.96 14.20
CA ALA A 232 6.37 -10.79 13.63
C ALA A 232 6.50 -11.59 12.33
N ASN A 233 6.93 -10.93 11.26
CA ASN A 233 7.10 -11.60 9.97
C ASN A 233 8.25 -12.64 10.07
N ARG A 234 8.37 -13.52 9.08
CA ARG A 234 9.40 -14.56 9.12
C ARG A 234 10.82 -14.00 9.20
N PHE A 235 11.09 -12.83 8.62
CA PHE A 235 12.41 -12.20 8.68
C PHE A 235 12.77 -11.72 10.10
N GLU A 236 11.76 -11.31 10.88
CA GLU A 236 11.94 -10.92 12.29
C GLU A 236 12.12 -12.13 13.20
N ARG A 237 11.43 -13.26 12.90
CA ARG A 237 11.60 -14.52 13.64
C ARG A 237 12.92 -15.23 13.29
N GLU A 238 13.32 -15.19 12.02
CA GLU A 238 14.48 -15.88 11.47
C GLU A 238 15.46 -14.86 10.83
N PRO A 239 16.34 -14.22 11.62
CA PRO A 239 17.27 -13.21 11.10
C PRO A 239 18.21 -13.76 10.04
N GLU A 240 18.50 -15.07 10.06
CA GLU A 240 19.28 -15.74 9.02
C GLU A 240 18.58 -15.72 7.65
N THR A 241 17.25 -15.91 7.62
CA THR A 241 16.45 -15.88 6.40
C THR A 241 16.42 -14.46 5.83
N ALA A 242 16.36 -13.44 6.70
CA ALA A 242 16.49 -12.03 6.32
C ALA A 242 17.87 -11.71 5.73
N ALA A 243 18.96 -12.20 6.34
CA ALA A 243 20.32 -12.02 5.84
C ALA A 243 20.52 -12.68 4.47
N ARG A 244 20.00 -13.92 4.29
CA ARG A 244 20.03 -14.63 2.99
C ARG A 244 19.26 -13.85 1.91
N PHE A 245 18.08 -13.32 2.26
CA PHE A 245 17.31 -12.46 1.36
C PHE A 245 18.11 -11.23 0.93
N GLY A 246 18.80 -10.57 1.88
CA GLY A 246 19.66 -9.42 1.59
C GLY A 246 20.81 -9.76 0.64
N ILE A 247 21.52 -10.86 0.90
CA ILE A 247 22.63 -11.33 0.04
C ILE A 247 22.14 -11.66 -1.37
N TYR A 248 21.02 -12.38 -1.50
CA TYR A 248 20.44 -12.72 -2.80
C TYR A 248 19.97 -11.46 -3.53
N SER A 249 19.33 -10.53 -2.86
CA SER A 249 18.90 -9.25 -3.46
C SER A 249 20.10 -8.45 -3.98
N ALA A 250 21.18 -8.36 -3.21
CA ALA A 250 22.41 -7.69 -3.65
C ALA A 250 23.02 -8.37 -4.89
N ALA A 251 23.13 -9.70 -4.87
CA ALA A 251 23.65 -10.46 -6.00
C ALA A 251 22.81 -10.27 -7.27
N ILE A 252 21.48 -10.31 -7.14
CA ILE A 252 20.54 -10.07 -8.25
C ILE A 252 20.76 -8.70 -8.87
N TRP A 253 20.85 -7.65 -8.05
CA TRP A 253 21.04 -6.29 -8.56
C TRP A 253 22.42 -6.07 -9.17
N ILE A 254 23.49 -6.61 -8.57
CA ILE A 254 24.83 -6.54 -9.16
C ILE A 254 24.83 -7.19 -10.55
N VAL A 255 24.30 -8.42 -10.66
CA VAL A 255 24.21 -9.12 -11.94
C VAL A 255 23.34 -8.35 -12.93
N THR A 256 22.21 -7.80 -12.49
CA THR A 256 21.31 -6.98 -13.32
C THR A 256 22.04 -5.77 -13.89
N PHE A 257 22.80 -5.03 -13.08
CA PHE A 257 23.58 -3.88 -13.55
C PHE A 257 24.71 -4.27 -14.50
N CYS A 258 25.41 -5.38 -14.23
CA CYS A 258 26.40 -5.92 -15.15
C CYS A 258 25.78 -6.26 -16.52
N VAL A 259 24.61 -6.93 -16.52
CA VAL A 259 23.88 -7.26 -17.75
C VAL A 259 23.42 -5.99 -18.48
N ILE A 260 22.90 -4.99 -17.76
CA ILE A 260 22.52 -3.70 -18.36
C ILE A 260 23.73 -3.04 -19.02
N ALA A 261 24.87 -2.99 -18.35
CA ALA A 261 26.09 -2.42 -18.92
C ALA A 261 26.47 -3.14 -20.23
N VAL A 262 26.50 -4.47 -20.21
CA VAL A 262 26.77 -5.28 -21.42
C VAL A 262 25.75 -4.98 -22.52
N LEU A 263 24.45 -4.95 -22.22
CA LEU A 263 23.40 -4.67 -23.21
C LEU A 263 23.53 -3.28 -23.83
N VAL A 264 23.82 -2.26 -23.02
CA VAL A 264 24.04 -0.88 -23.47
C VAL A 264 25.19 -0.82 -24.48
N PHE A 265 26.30 -1.52 -24.23
CA PHE A 265 27.46 -1.53 -25.12
C PHE A 265 27.33 -2.44 -26.35
N THR A 266 26.44 -3.45 -26.32
CA THR A 266 26.34 -4.46 -27.39
C THR A 266 25.15 -4.26 -28.32
N VAL A 267 23.96 -4.04 -27.77
CA VAL A 267 22.69 -3.97 -28.54
C VAL A 267 22.00 -2.61 -28.39
N GLY A 268 22.53 -1.75 -27.52
CA GLY A 268 22.02 -0.41 -27.25
C GLY A 268 21.10 -0.33 -26.04
N TRP A 269 20.87 0.90 -25.59
CA TRP A 269 20.19 1.19 -24.33
C TRP A 269 18.71 0.78 -24.26
N TRP A 270 18.05 0.55 -25.41
CA TRP A 270 16.65 0.12 -25.49
C TRP A 270 16.38 -1.25 -24.83
N TRP A 271 17.40 -2.09 -24.64
CA TRP A 271 17.26 -3.40 -24.00
C TRP A 271 17.49 -3.37 -22.47
N ALA A 272 18.02 -2.27 -21.94
CA ALA A 272 18.26 -2.12 -20.49
C ALA A 272 16.98 -2.29 -19.64
N PRO A 273 15.79 -1.79 -20.05
CA PRO A 273 14.55 -2.01 -19.29
C PRO A 273 14.17 -3.49 -19.13
N VAL A 274 14.49 -4.35 -20.11
CA VAL A 274 14.18 -5.78 -20.05
C VAL A 274 15.00 -6.47 -18.95
N ALA A 275 16.31 -6.18 -18.90
CA ALA A 275 17.17 -6.69 -17.84
C ALA A 275 16.74 -6.18 -16.45
N PHE A 276 16.35 -4.90 -16.36
CA PHE A 276 15.84 -4.32 -15.11
C PHE A 276 14.56 -5.04 -14.64
N ALA A 277 13.59 -5.26 -15.54
CA ALA A 277 12.35 -5.98 -15.24
C ALA A 277 12.62 -7.43 -14.81
N ALA A 278 13.56 -8.12 -15.47
CA ALA A 278 13.95 -9.47 -15.10
C ALA A 278 14.58 -9.54 -13.70
N GLY A 279 15.50 -8.62 -13.38
CA GLY A 279 16.09 -8.51 -12.04
C GLY A 279 15.05 -8.25 -10.96
N PHE A 280 14.12 -7.33 -11.22
CA PHE A 280 13.01 -7.04 -10.32
C PHE A 280 12.10 -8.26 -10.10
N ALA A 281 11.70 -8.96 -11.16
CA ALA A 281 10.87 -10.15 -11.07
C ALA A 281 11.56 -11.26 -10.25
N LEU A 282 12.86 -11.45 -10.44
CA LEU A 282 13.64 -12.45 -9.70
C LEU A 282 13.75 -12.09 -8.21
N MET A 283 13.95 -10.81 -7.88
CA MET A 283 13.93 -10.31 -6.50
C MET A 283 12.56 -10.55 -5.85
N MET A 284 11.45 -10.25 -6.55
CA MET A 284 10.09 -10.49 -6.04
C MET A 284 9.82 -11.98 -5.81
N LEU A 285 10.29 -12.86 -6.68
CA LEU A 285 10.16 -14.30 -6.52
C LEU A 285 10.94 -14.80 -5.28
N VAL A 286 12.17 -14.31 -5.09
CA VAL A 286 12.97 -14.62 -3.91
C VAL A 286 12.29 -14.12 -2.63
N LEU A 287 11.77 -12.89 -2.64
CA LEU A 287 11.01 -12.32 -1.53
C LEU A 287 9.80 -13.19 -1.18
N ALA A 288 8.96 -13.51 -2.17
CA ALA A 288 7.76 -14.30 -1.96
C ALA A 288 8.09 -15.70 -1.40
N ARG A 289 9.10 -16.36 -1.97
CA ARG A 289 9.52 -17.69 -1.51
C ARG A 289 10.06 -17.65 -0.09
N MET A 290 10.83 -16.64 0.27
CA MET A 290 11.43 -16.57 1.61
C MET A 290 10.48 -16.06 2.68
N LEU A 291 9.57 -15.16 2.33
CA LEU A 291 8.60 -14.58 3.26
C LEU A 291 7.46 -15.56 3.57
N PHE A 292 7.03 -16.37 2.59
CA PHE A 292 5.83 -17.22 2.70
C PHE A 292 6.10 -18.73 2.60
N ALA A 293 7.37 -19.20 2.60
CA ALA A 293 7.62 -20.64 2.59
C ALA A 293 7.07 -21.32 3.86
N PRO A 294 6.41 -22.48 3.75
CA PRO A 294 5.81 -23.16 4.88
C PRO A 294 6.84 -23.52 5.95
N ASP A 295 6.43 -23.41 7.22
CA ASP A 295 7.27 -23.76 8.36
C ASP A 295 7.60 -25.26 8.32
N LYS A 296 8.88 -25.61 8.50
CA LYS A 296 9.34 -27.00 8.58
C LYS A 296 8.95 -27.65 9.92
N LYS A 297 7.68 -27.59 10.30
CA LYS A 297 7.07 -28.40 11.37
C LYS A 297 5.58 -28.55 11.10
N SER A 298 5.25 -29.54 10.26
CA SER A 298 4.00 -30.30 10.31
C SER A 298 4.35 -31.76 10.06
#